data_AF-A0A0G1JKF0-F1
#
_entry.id   AF-A0A0G1JKF0-F1
#
_cell.length_a   1.000
_cell.length_b   1.000
_cell.length_c   1.000
_cell.angle_alpha   90.00
_cell.angle_beta   90.00
_cell.angle_gamma   90.00
#
_symmetry.space_group_name_H-M   'P 1'
#
loop_
_entity.id
_entity.type
_entity.pdbx_description
1 polymer ?
#
loop_
_entity_poly.entity_id
_entity_poly.type
_entity_poly.pdbx_seq_one_letter_code
_entity_poly.pdbx_strand_id
1 'polypeptide(L)'
;MTLSELKKKLKNIKSLGFVKTHRKGDTGIGKTLEDLLGIKENNISLPDIGEIAELKAYRRSASSMLTLFTLEPQPKGGDRDRRLLDNFGYSKRDNGRSKELHSTLSCKRYNNQGLKLKVEKDKVRIVGKGKRLNIYWDMEDLGKKFEAKLPALVCC
;
A
#
# COMPACT_ATOMS: atom_id res chain seq x y z
N MET A 1 -6.67 -5.55 -21.87
CA MET A 1 -5.76 -6.73 -21.89
C MET A 1 -6.48 -7.88 -21.21
N THR A 2 -6.56 -9.04 -21.83
CA THR A 2 -7.15 -10.25 -21.23
C THR A 2 -6.13 -11.02 -20.39
N LEU A 3 -6.58 -11.93 -19.52
CA LEU A 3 -5.69 -12.79 -18.73
C LEU A 3 -4.79 -13.70 -19.61
N SER A 4 -5.30 -14.15 -20.75
CA SER A 4 -4.54 -14.97 -21.71
C SER A 4 -3.42 -14.17 -22.37
N GLU A 5 -3.70 -12.92 -22.78
CA GLU A 5 -2.70 -12.00 -23.30
C GLU A 5 -1.64 -11.67 -22.26
N LEU A 6 -2.05 -11.39 -21.03
CA LEU A 6 -1.14 -11.13 -19.91
C LEU A 6 -0.20 -12.31 -19.69
N LYS A 7 -0.73 -13.54 -19.63
CA LYS A 7 0.08 -14.76 -19.46
C LYS A 7 1.11 -14.93 -20.58
N LYS A 8 0.75 -14.61 -21.83
CA LYS A 8 1.69 -14.63 -22.97
C LYS A 8 2.77 -13.56 -22.82
N LYS A 9 2.39 -12.32 -22.50
CA LYS A 9 3.35 -11.22 -22.29
C LYS A 9 4.32 -11.51 -21.14
N LEU A 10 3.83 -12.03 -20.01
CA LEU A 10 4.67 -12.41 -18.87
C LEU A 10 5.69 -13.51 -19.22
N LYS A 11 5.31 -14.50 -20.05
CA LYS A 11 6.25 -15.50 -20.56
C LYS A 11 7.34 -14.87 -21.43
N ASN A 12 6.98 -13.93 -22.29
CA ASN A 12 7.94 -13.20 -23.12
C ASN A 12 8.89 -12.37 -22.25
N ILE A 13 8.37 -11.66 -21.25
CA ILE A 13 9.18 -10.89 -20.30
C ILE A 13 10.16 -11.82 -19.55
N LYS A 14 9.71 -12.99 -19.09
CA LYS A 14 10.57 -13.98 -18.45
C LYS A 14 11.73 -14.41 -19.37
N SER A 15 11.50 -14.53 -20.67
CA SER A 15 12.54 -14.93 -21.64
C SER A 15 13.61 -13.86 -21.89
N LEU A 16 13.36 -12.59 -21.52
CA LEU A 16 14.35 -11.51 -21.61
C LEU A 16 15.49 -11.65 -20.58
N GLY A 17 15.32 -12.49 -19.56
CA GLY A 17 16.29 -12.60 -18.47
C GLY A 17 16.30 -11.36 -17.58
N PHE A 18 17.48 -10.85 -17.25
CA PHE A 18 17.62 -9.67 -16.39
C PHE A 18 17.34 -8.38 -17.17
N VAL A 19 16.32 -7.64 -16.74
CA VAL A 19 15.96 -6.34 -17.31
C VAL A 19 16.47 -5.22 -16.40
N LYS A 20 17.11 -4.21 -17.01
CA LYS A 20 17.53 -3.00 -16.29
C LYS A 20 16.31 -2.25 -15.78
N THR A 21 16.36 -1.76 -14.54
CA THR A 21 15.23 -1.01 -13.98
C THR A 21 14.99 0.30 -14.70
N HIS A 22 13.72 0.68 -14.85
CA HIS A 22 13.28 1.91 -15.51
C HIS A 22 13.13 3.08 -14.54
N ARG A 23 13.11 2.81 -13.23
CA ARG A 23 12.97 3.82 -12.17
C ARG A 23 13.89 3.44 -11.00
N LYS A 24 14.61 4.42 -10.46
CA LYS A 24 15.45 4.20 -9.26
C LYS A 24 14.56 4.00 -8.03
N GLY A 25 15.01 3.14 -7.11
CA GLY A 25 14.33 2.88 -5.82
C GLY A 25 13.37 1.69 -5.85
N ASP A 26 12.67 1.49 -4.74
CA ASP A 26 11.84 0.28 -4.50
C ASP A 26 10.67 0.15 -5.49
N THR A 27 10.12 1.28 -5.95
CA THR A 27 9.04 1.33 -6.94
C THR A 27 9.47 0.93 -8.35
N GLY A 28 10.79 0.74 -8.57
CA GLY A 28 11.34 0.37 -9.87
C GLY A 28 10.88 -1.00 -10.39
N ILE A 29 10.59 -1.95 -9.51
CA ILE A 29 10.14 -3.29 -9.94
C ILE A 29 8.75 -3.25 -10.58
N GLY A 30 7.80 -2.56 -9.93
CA GLY A 30 6.44 -2.37 -10.46
C GLY A 30 6.49 -1.57 -11.75
N LYS A 31 7.21 -0.44 -11.74
CA LYS A 31 7.31 0.43 -12.92
C LYS A 31 7.92 -0.28 -14.13
N THR A 32 8.98 -1.05 -13.94
CA THR A 32 9.58 -1.82 -15.03
C THR A 32 8.61 -2.86 -15.59
N LEU A 33 7.86 -3.56 -14.75
CA LEU A 33 6.89 -4.54 -15.22
C LEU A 33 5.74 -3.88 -16.01
N GLU A 34 5.20 -2.76 -15.53
CA GLU A 34 4.17 -1.98 -16.21
C GLU A 34 4.64 -1.53 -17.60
N ASP A 35 5.84 -0.97 -17.70
CA ASP A 35 6.40 -0.48 -18.96
C ASP A 35 6.60 -1.64 -19.96
N LEU A 36 7.11 -2.79 -19.51
CA LEU A 36 7.28 -3.98 -20.37
C LEU A 36 5.93 -4.56 -20.84
N LEU A 37 4.86 -4.38 -20.06
CA LEU A 37 3.51 -4.78 -20.44
C LEU A 37 2.79 -3.74 -21.31
N GLY A 38 3.35 -2.53 -21.43
CA GLY A 38 2.75 -1.38 -22.12
C GLY A 38 1.62 -0.72 -21.34
N ILE A 39 1.61 -0.86 -20.01
CA ILE A 39 0.62 -0.25 -19.12
C ILE A 39 1.09 1.17 -18.78
N LYS A 40 0.27 2.18 -19.13
CA LYS A 40 0.55 3.56 -18.74
C LYS A 40 0.18 3.76 -17.27
N GLU A 41 1.10 4.33 -16.51
CA GLU A 41 0.88 4.73 -15.11
C GLU A 41 -0.31 5.68 -15.05
N ASN A 42 -1.32 5.34 -14.25
CA ASN A 42 -2.47 6.19 -14.00
C ASN A 42 -2.68 6.29 -12.48
N ASN A 43 -3.17 7.43 -12.01
CA ASN A 43 -3.48 7.66 -10.59
C ASN A 43 -4.92 7.22 -10.24
N ILE A 44 -5.60 6.52 -11.15
CA ILE A 44 -6.98 6.12 -10.97
C ILE A 44 -6.99 4.84 -10.15
N SER A 45 -7.90 4.73 -9.19
CA SER A 45 -8.01 3.55 -8.33
C SER A 45 -8.78 2.40 -9.00
N LEU A 46 -8.45 2.10 -10.27
CA LEU A 46 -9.00 0.99 -11.03
C LEU A 46 -7.95 -0.11 -11.20
N PRO A 47 -8.36 -1.37 -11.42
CA PRO A 47 -7.43 -2.47 -11.66
C PRO A 47 -6.60 -2.28 -12.95
N ASP A 48 -5.31 -2.61 -12.90
CA ASP A 48 -4.35 -2.38 -13.99
C ASP A 48 -4.65 -3.17 -15.27
N ILE A 49 -5.27 -4.35 -15.15
CA ILE A 49 -5.52 -5.27 -16.26
C ILE A 49 -6.97 -5.14 -16.68
N GLY A 50 -7.27 -4.08 -17.45
CA GLY A 50 -8.58 -3.87 -18.08
C GLY A 50 -9.76 -4.01 -17.11
N GLU A 51 -9.61 -3.51 -15.89
CA GLU A 51 -10.61 -3.59 -14.80
C GLU A 51 -10.88 -4.98 -14.21
N ILE A 52 -10.13 -6.01 -14.63
CA ILE A 52 -10.36 -7.40 -14.22
C ILE A 52 -9.42 -7.82 -13.08
N ALA A 53 -8.18 -7.33 -13.06
CA ALA A 53 -7.20 -7.68 -12.03
C ALA A 53 -6.18 -6.56 -11.76
N GLU A 54 -5.77 -6.43 -10.51
CA GLU A 54 -4.64 -5.60 -10.09
C GLU A 54 -3.34 -6.36 -10.32
N LEU A 55 -2.34 -5.69 -10.88
CA LEU A 55 -1.01 -6.23 -11.08
C LEU A 55 -0.08 -5.76 -9.97
N LYS A 56 0.56 -6.70 -9.27
CA LYS A 56 1.62 -6.40 -8.31
C LYS A 56 2.90 -7.11 -8.69
N ALA A 57 4.01 -6.38 -8.65
CA ALA A 57 5.34 -6.96 -8.80
C ALA A 57 6.02 -7.05 -7.43
N TYR A 58 6.56 -8.22 -7.08
CA TYR A 58 7.19 -8.45 -5.80
C TYR A 58 8.49 -9.23 -5.94
N ARG A 59 9.56 -8.79 -5.29
CA ARG A 59 10.85 -9.49 -5.34
C ARG A 59 10.75 -10.78 -4.53
N ARG A 60 11.04 -11.93 -5.12
CA ARG A 60 11.01 -13.23 -4.42
C ARG A 60 11.87 -13.28 -3.15
N SER A 61 12.96 -12.53 -3.11
CA SER A 61 13.85 -12.43 -1.93
C SER A 61 13.44 -11.36 -0.92
N ALA A 62 12.40 -10.56 -1.20
CA ALA A 62 11.94 -9.56 -0.26
C ALA A 62 11.22 -10.22 0.93
N SER A 63 11.40 -9.61 2.09
CA SER A 63 10.71 -9.93 3.35
C SER A 63 9.68 -8.87 3.73
N SER A 64 9.50 -7.84 2.89
CA SER A 64 8.57 -6.74 3.11
C SER A 64 7.12 -7.18 2.88
N MET A 65 6.16 -6.47 3.47
CA MET A 65 4.75 -6.76 3.18
C MET A 65 4.37 -6.30 1.76
N LEU A 66 3.43 -7.02 1.15
CA LEU A 66 2.80 -6.57 -0.09
C LEU A 66 1.73 -5.51 0.23
N THR A 67 1.92 -4.30 -0.29
CA THR A 67 0.91 -3.24 -0.16
C THR A 67 -0.26 -3.52 -1.09
N LEU A 68 -1.44 -3.78 -0.51
CA LEU A 68 -2.68 -4.03 -1.24
C LEU A 68 -3.26 -2.72 -1.81
N PHE A 69 -3.61 -1.78 -0.93
CA PHE A 69 -4.14 -0.47 -1.30
C PHE A 69 -3.83 0.57 -0.22
N THR A 70 -4.00 1.84 -0.58
CA THR A 70 -3.95 2.97 0.35
C THR A 70 -5.35 3.57 0.49
N LEU A 71 -5.72 3.89 1.73
CA LEU A 71 -6.97 4.56 2.04
C LEU A 71 -6.71 5.55 3.18
N GLU A 72 -7.08 6.81 2.97
CA GLU A 72 -6.98 7.84 4.00
C GLU A 72 -8.04 7.60 5.10
N PRO A 73 -7.67 7.63 6.40
CA PRO A 73 -8.64 7.48 7.48
C PRO A 73 -9.53 8.73 7.64
N GLN A 74 -10.53 8.64 8.51
CA GLN A 74 -11.28 9.76 9.09
C GLN A 74 -10.68 10.23 10.42
N PRO A 75 -10.86 11.50 10.80
CA PRO A 75 -11.25 12.61 9.94
C PRO A 75 -10.13 12.94 8.94
N LYS A 76 -10.49 13.32 7.71
CA LYS A 76 -9.50 13.68 6.67
C LYS A 76 -8.68 14.91 7.03
N GLY A 77 -7.48 14.99 6.47
CA GLY A 77 -6.66 16.21 6.50
C GLY A 77 -5.55 16.26 7.55
N GLY A 78 -4.79 17.36 7.49
CA GLY A 78 -3.47 17.47 8.12
C GLY A 78 -3.48 17.54 9.65
N ASP A 79 -4.56 18.00 10.30
CA ASP A 79 -4.61 18.08 11.76
C ASP A 79 -4.60 16.70 12.43
N ARG A 80 -5.22 15.71 11.77
CA ARG A 80 -5.17 14.30 12.19
C ARG A 80 -3.75 13.76 12.09
N ASP A 81 -3.06 14.04 10.98
CA ASP A 81 -1.68 13.58 10.74
C ASP A 81 -0.70 14.26 11.71
N ARG A 82 -0.86 15.57 11.92
CA ARG A 82 -0.10 16.35 12.91
C ARG A 82 -0.31 15.78 14.31
N ARG A 83 -1.54 15.44 14.70
CA ARG A 83 -1.82 14.81 15.99
C ARG A 83 -1.12 13.46 16.17
N LEU A 84 -1.04 12.65 15.11
CA LEU A 84 -0.28 11.39 15.13
C LEU A 84 1.22 11.65 15.27
N LEU A 85 1.77 12.57 14.47
CA LEU A 85 3.18 12.95 14.53
C LEU A 85 3.55 13.54 15.88
N ASP A 86 2.71 14.39 16.47
CA ASP A 86 2.95 15.03 17.75
C ASP A 86 3.05 14.04 18.90
N ASN A 87 2.16 13.05 18.93
CA ASN A 87 2.08 12.09 20.04
C ASN A 87 2.96 10.83 19.84
N PHE A 88 3.24 10.44 18.60
CA PHE A 88 3.89 9.15 18.30
C PHE A 88 5.06 9.24 17.32
N GLY A 89 5.25 10.40 16.69
CA GLY A 89 6.34 10.63 15.75
C GLY A 89 7.70 10.73 16.43
N TYR A 90 8.75 10.50 15.66
CA TYR A 90 10.13 10.51 16.09
C TYR A 90 10.99 11.29 15.09
N SER A 91 12.14 11.79 15.57
CA SER A 91 13.07 12.63 14.81
C SER A 91 14.47 12.01 14.92
N LYS A 92 14.72 10.91 14.20
CA LYS A 92 15.96 10.13 14.37
C LYS A 92 16.61 9.68 13.06
N ARG A 93 16.16 10.19 11.92
CA ARG A 93 16.75 9.84 10.63
C ARG A 93 17.53 11.02 10.08
N ASP A 94 18.73 10.75 9.59
CA ASP A 94 19.53 11.71 8.83
C ASP A 94 18.94 11.85 7.41
N ASN A 95 17.75 12.45 7.35
CA ASN A 95 16.98 12.62 6.12
C ASN A 95 16.39 14.04 6.00
N GLY A 96 16.86 14.97 6.83
CA GLY A 96 16.40 16.36 6.85
C GLY A 96 14.97 16.58 7.36
N ARG A 97 14.27 15.55 7.88
CA ARG A 97 12.91 15.72 8.41
C ARG A 97 12.93 16.02 9.90
N SER A 98 12.19 17.05 10.31
CA SER A 98 12.02 17.42 11.72
C SER A 98 11.25 16.37 12.52
N LYS A 99 10.31 15.66 11.88
CA LYS A 99 9.53 14.58 12.49
C LYS A 99 8.99 13.62 11.43
N GLU A 100 8.91 12.35 11.77
CA GLU A 100 8.28 11.33 10.93
C GLU A 100 7.61 10.24 11.78
N LEU A 101 6.69 9.51 11.15
CA LEU A 101 6.03 8.36 11.76
C LEU A 101 5.86 7.25 10.72
N HIS A 102 6.77 6.29 10.72
CA HIS A 102 6.61 5.04 10.00
C HIS A 102 6.32 3.94 11.00
N SER A 103 5.12 3.35 10.93
CA SER A 103 4.66 2.40 11.93
C SER A 103 3.77 1.33 11.32
N THR A 104 4.08 0.07 11.60
CA THR A 104 3.23 -1.07 11.24
C THR A 104 2.37 -1.43 12.45
N LEU A 105 1.05 -1.40 12.28
CA LEU A 105 0.09 -1.69 13.34
C LEU A 105 -0.54 -3.07 13.09
N SER A 106 -0.91 -3.75 14.18
CA SER A 106 -1.66 -5.01 14.15
C SER A 106 -2.77 -4.97 15.19
N CYS A 107 -3.75 -5.89 15.09
CA CYS A 107 -4.79 -6.03 16.11
C CYS A 107 -4.33 -6.75 17.37
N LYS A 108 -3.22 -7.52 17.28
CA LYS A 108 -2.77 -8.43 18.35
C LYS A 108 -2.09 -7.70 19.50
N ARG A 109 -1.22 -6.73 19.18
CA ARG A 109 -0.41 -6.03 20.17
C ARG A 109 -0.11 -4.59 19.77
N TYR A 110 0.16 -3.78 20.77
CA TYR A 110 0.81 -2.48 20.58
C TYR A 110 2.21 -2.68 20.04
N ASN A 111 2.61 -1.85 19.09
CA ASN A 111 3.99 -1.78 18.62
C ASN A 111 4.86 -0.87 19.51
N ASN A 112 6.10 -0.65 19.11
CA ASN A 112 7.07 0.15 19.87
C ASN A 112 6.69 1.62 19.99
N GLN A 113 5.88 2.15 19.07
CA GLN A 113 5.31 3.49 19.15
C GLN A 113 4.03 3.53 20.00
N GLY A 114 3.63 2.42 20.62
CA GLY A 114 2.43 2.36 21.45
C GLY A 114 1.13 2.46 20.63
N LEU A 115 1.15 2.07 19.35
CA LEU A 115 0.00 2.05 18.45
C LEU A 115 -0.46 0.61 18.16
N LYS A 116 -1.78 0.41 18.05
CA LYS A 116 -2.40 -0.83 17.54
C LYS A 116 -3.66 -0.52 16.74
N LEU A 117 -4.18 -1.53 16.05
CA LEU A 117 -5.52 -1.47 15.46
C LEU A 117 -6.55 -2.11 16.41
N LYS A 118 -7.78 -1.61 16.34
CA LYS A 118 -8.96 -2.26 16.93
C LYS A 118 -10.03 -2.36 15.84
N VAL A 119 -10.44 -3.59 15.56
CA VAL A 119 -11.56 -3.87 14.67
C VAL A 119 -12.84 -3.86 15.48
N GLU A 120 -13.83 -3.12 15.00
CA GLU A 120 -15.18 -3.05 15.54
C GLU A 120 -16.17 -3.39 14.43
N LYS A 121 -17.47 -3.44 14.77
CA LYS A 121 -18.51 -3.84 13.81
C LYS A 121 -18.55 -2.97 12.57
N ASP A 122 -18.42 -1.65 12.74
CA ASP A 122 -18.63 -0.64 11.70
C ASP A 122 -17.34 0.07 11.28
N LYS A 123 -16.25 -0.09 12.03
CA LYS A 123 -14.99 0.64 11.77
C LYS A 123 -13.74 -0.14 12.19
N VAL A 124 -12.61 0.21 11.58
CA VAL A 124 -11.27 -0.12 12.08
C VAL A 124 -10.64 1.16 12.62
N ARG A 125 -10.21 1.17 13.89
CA ARG A 125 -9.64 2.36 14.52
C ARG A 125 -8.19 2.18 14.94
N ILE A 126 -7.45 3.28 14.95
CA ILE A 126 -6.12 3.36 15.55
C ILE A 126 -6.28 3.62 17.06
N VAL A 127 -5.60 2.82 17.87
CA VAL A 127 -5.58 2.98 19.34
C VAL A 127 -4.15 3.28 19.77
N GLY A 128 -3.97 4.40 20.49
CA GLY A 128 -2.70 4.78 21.10
C GLY A 128 -2.70 4.51 22.61
N LYS A 129 -1.57 4.05 23.16
CA LYS A 129 -1.38 3.95 24.61
C LYS A 129 -1.50 5.32 25.26
N GLY A 130 -2.36 5.44 26.28
CA GLY A 130 -2.53 6.68 27.05
C GLY A 130 -3.09 7.88 26.27
N LYS A 131 -3.57 7.68 25.03
CA LYS A 131 -4.08 8.76 24.17
C LYS A 131 -5.37 8.32 23.47
N ARG A 132 -6.42 9.12 23.64
CA ARG A 132 -7.69 8.90 22.93
C ARG A 132 -7.59 9.41 21.49
N LEU A 133 -7.46 8.51 20.53
CA LEU A 133 -7.45 8.85 19.10
C LEU A 133 -8.85 8.67 18.51
N ASN A 134 -9.28 9.65 17.71
CA ASN A 134 -10.47 9.56 16.89
C ASN A 134 -10.03 9.40 15.43
N ILE A 135 -9.31 8.31 15.15
CA ILE A 135 -8.75 8.04 13.82
C ILE A 135 -9.16 6.64 13.42
N TYR A 136 -9.94 6.53 12.34
CA TYR A 136 -10.57 5.29 11.95
C TYR A 136 -10.85 5.23 10.45
N TRP A 137 -11.16 4.04 9.97
CA TRP A 137 -11.75 3.80 8.67
C TRP A 137 -13.09 3.13 8.87
N ASP A 138 -14.12 3.58 8.15
CA ASP A 138 -15.39 2.89 8.13
C ASP A 138 -15.25 1.57 7.37
N MET A 139 -15.88 0.52 7.87
CA MET A 139 -15.83 -0.81 7.26
C MET A 139 -16.44 -0.82 5.86
N GLU A 140 -17.47 0.00 5.64
CA GLU A 140 -18.09 0.17 4.33
C GLU A 140 -17.10 0.76 3.31
N ASP A 141 -16.40 1.84 3.68
CA ASP A 141 -15.40 2.48 2.80
C ASP A 141 -14.21 1.55 2.52
N LEU A 142 -13.76 0.80 3.53
CA LEU A 142 -12.73 -0.24 3.35
C LEU A 142 -13.20 -1.32 2.37
N GLY A 143 -14.43 -1.82 2.52
CA GLY A 143 -15.02 -2.82 1.63
C GLY A 143 -15.11 -2.32 0.19
N LYS A 144 -15.71 -1.14 -0.01
CA LYS A 144 -15.81 -0.50 -1.33
C LYS A 144 -14.43 -0.32 -1.98
N LYS A 145 -13.44 0.13 -1.21
CA LYS A 145 -12.08 0.33 -1.73
C LYS A 145 -11.41 -0.98 -2.10
N PHE A 146 -11.58 -2.01 -1.28
CA PHE A 146 -11.05 -3.34 -1.52
C PHE A 146 -11.65 -3.95 -2.79
N GLU A 147 -12.97 -3.95 -2.93
CA GLU A 147 -13.68 -4.50 -4.09
C GLU A 147 -13.34 -3.75 -5.38
N ALA A 148 -13.28 -2.42 -5.34
CA ALA A 148 -12.96 -1.61 -6.51
C ALA A 148 -11.53 -1.84 -7.02
N LYS A 149 -10.56 -2.03 -6.11
CA LYS A 149 -9.14 -2.12 -6.46
C LYS A 149 -8.63 -3.54 -6.60
N LEU A 150 -9.17 -4.50 -5.86
CA LEU A 150 -8.66 -5.88 -5.78
C LEU A 150 -9.76 -6.93 -6.05
N PRO A 151 -10.50 -6.85 -7.17
CA PRO A 151 -11.44 -7.91 -7.54
C PRO A 151 -10.70 -9.23 -7.84
N ALA A 152 -9.49 -9.13 -8.40
CA ALA A 152 -8.52 -10.20 -8.51
C ALA A 152 -7.11 -9.63 -8.42
N LEU A 153 -6.15 -10.43 -7.94
CA LEU A 153 -4.76 -10.03 -7.79
C LEU A 153 -3.86 -10.96 -8.61
N VAL A 154 -3.06 -10.38 -9.51
CA VAL A 154 -1.95 -11.07 -10.18
C VAL A 154 -0.65 -10.58 -9.56
N CYS A 155 0.03 -11.47 -8.84
CA CYS A 155 1.33 -11.19 -8.23
C CYS A 155 2.45 -11.87 -9.04
N CYS A 156 3.42 -11.08 -9.50
CA CYS A 156 4.54 -11.50 -10.35
C CYS A 156 5.89 -11.30 -9.64
#